data_AF-A0A497F8U1-F1
#
_entry.id   AF-A0A497F8U1-F1
#
_cell.length_a   1.000
_cell.length_b   1.000
_cell.length_c   1.000
_cell.angle_alpha   90.00
_cell.angle_beta   90.00
_cell.angle_gamma   90.00
#
_symmetry.space_group_name_H-M   'P 1'
#
loop_
_entity.id
_entity.type
_entity.pdbx_description
1 polymer ?
#
loop_
_entity_poly.entity_id
_entity_poly.type
_entity_poly.pdbx_seq_one_letter_code
_entity_poly.pdbx_strand_id
1 'polypeptide(L)' 'MTELIQLLSGEVVYHPEYSGKSNEVPARVLGIDLKYVLKYLVVKVVGTGTYVICVVPSDHRSSTRKLANTLSISRRD' A
#
# COMPACT_ATOMS: atom_id res chain seq x y z
N MET A 1 -14.33 28.62 2.99
CA MET A 1 -13.01 28.01 2.81
C MET A 1 -13.27 26.70 2.09
N THR A 2 -13.01 26.64 0.78
CA THR A 2 -13.40 25.50 -0.06
C THR A 2 -12.16 24.65 -0.28
N GLU A 3 -12.14 23.42 0.24
CA GLU A 3 -11.05 22.50 -0.01
C GLU A 3 -11.04 22.14 -1.50
N LEU A 4 -9.93 22.43 -2.17
CA LEU A 4 -9.72 22.08 -3.56
C LEU A 4 -9.45 20.57 -3.63
N ILE A 5 -10.47 19.78 -3.99
CA ILE A 5 -10.28 18.37 -4.31
C ILE A 5 -9.60 18.30 -5.67
N GLN A 6 -8.27 18.20 -5.68
CA GLN A 6 -7.51 17.93 -6.89
C GLN A 6 -7.67 16.44 -7.23
N LEU A 7 -8.46 16.14 -8.26
CA LEU A 7 -8.48 14.80 -8.85
C LEU A 7 -7.09 14.55 -9.46
N LEU A 8 -6.35 13.60 -8.88
CA LEU A 8 -5.12 13.13 -9.48
C LEU A 8 -5.48 12.22 -10.65
N SER A 9 -5.10 12.62 -11.87
CA SER A 9 -5.13 11.73 -13.03
C SER A 9 -3.98 10.73 -12.93
N GLY A 10 -4.28 9.44 -13.05
CA GLY A 10 -3.28 8.38 -13.15
C GLY A 10 -3.25 7.78 -14.55
N GLU A 11 -2.07 7.43 -15.03
CA GLU A 11 -1.87 6.65 -16.26
C GLU A 11 -1.49 5.21 -15.90
N VAL A 12 -2.04 4.24 -16.63
CA VAL A 12 -1.66 2.83 -16.49
C VAL A 12 -0.60 2.51 -17.53
N VAL A 13 0.64 2.30 -17.08
CA VAL A 13 1.75 1.91 -17.94
C VAL A 13 2.00 0.41 -17.80
N TYR A 14 1.99 -0.31 -18.92
CA TYR A 14 2.23 -1.75 -18.93
C TYR A 14 3.72 -2.07 -19.00
N HIS A 15 4.19 -2.93 -18.10
CA HIS A 15 5.58 -3.38 -18.05
C HIS A 15 5.64 -4.92 -18.05
N PRO A 16 6.00 -5.55 -19.18
CA PRO A 16 6.01 -7.02 -19.32
C PRO A 16 6.91 -7.73 -18.29
N GLU A 17 7.95 -7.04 -17.84
CA GLU A 17 8.91 -7.52 -16.85
C GLU A 17 8.39 -7.48 -15.40
N TYR A 18 7.31 -6.74 -15.13
CA TYR A 18 6.69 -6.69 -13.81
C TYR A 18 5.64 -7.78 -13.64
N SER A 19 6.02 -8.85 -12.94
CA SER A 19 5.14 -9.98 -12.63
C SER A 19 4.27 -9.81 -11.37
N GLY A 20 4.30 -8.63 -10.73
CA GLY A 20 3.59 -8.38 -9.46
C GLY A 20 4.27 -8.94 -8.20
N LYS A 21 5.43 -9.59 -8.33
CA LYS A 21 6.10 -10.29 -7.21
C LYS A 21 7.13 -9.45 -6.45
N SER A 22 7.71 -8.44 -7.10
CA SER A 22 8.84 -7.66 -6.58
C SER A 22 8.62 -6.20 -6.89
N ASN A 23 8.59 -5.37 -5.85
CA ASN A 23 8.38 -3.92 -5.96
C ASN A 23 9.64 -3.19 -6.43
N GLU A 24 10.78 -3.88 -6.44
CA GLU A 24 12.04 -3.40 -7.00
C GLU A 24 11.97 -3.27 -8.52
N VAL A 25 11.16 -4.11 -9.19
CA VAL A 25 10.97 -4.05 -10.65
C VAL A 25 10.37 -2.71 -11.09
N PRO A 26 9.20 -2.26 -10.61
CA PRO A 26 8.64 -0.98 -11.03
C PRO A 26 9.54 0.21 -10.65
N ALA A 27 10.22 0.16 -9.50
CA ALA A 27 11.19 1.19 -9.13
C ALA A 27 12.31 1.33 -10.18
N ARG A 28 12.92 0.20 -10.58
CA ARG A 28 13.98 0.16 -11.59
C ARG A 28 13.48 0.63 -12.95
N VAL A 29 12.32 0.17 -13.39
CA VAL A 29 11.77 0.47 -14.72
C VAL A 29 11.42 1.96 -14.86
N LEU A 30 10.90 2.57 -13.78
CA LEU A 30 10.57 3.98 -13.75
C LEU A 30 11.76 4.88 -13.36
N GLY A 31 12.90 4.30 -12.97
CA GLY A 31 14.08 5.05 -12.53
C GLY A 31 13.84 5.86 -11.25
N ILE A 32 12.99 5.36 -10.35
CA ILE A 32 12.61 6.03 -9.09
C ILE A 32 13.10 5.28 -7.86
N ASP A 33 13.18 5.99 -6.73
CA ASP A 33 13.44 5.39 -5.43
C ASP A 33 12.28 4.47 -5.00
N LEU A 34 12.60 3.33 -4.40
CA LEU A 34 11.64 2.34 -3.92
C LEU A 34 10.63 2.92 -2.91
N LYS A 35 10.99 3.97 -2.17
CA LYS A 35 10.08 4.66 -1.25
C LYS A 35 8.87 5.31 -1.94
N TYR A 36 8.98 5.60 -3.23
CA TYR A 36 7.88 6.14 -4.05
C TYR A 36 7.03 5.04 -4.69
N VAL A 37 7.47 3.77 -4.62
CA VAL A 37 6.63 2.63 -5.01
C VAL A 37 5.75 2.24 -3.84
N LEU A 38 4.43 2.30 -4.02
CA LEU A 38 3.47 1.92 -3.00
C LEU A 38 3.00 0.47 -3.22
N LYS A 39 2.86 -0.28 -2.13
CA LYS A 39 2.21 -1.59 -2.09
C LYS A 39 0.89 -1.50 -1.34
N TYR A 40 -0.11 -2.22 -1.84
CA TYR A 40 -1.42 -2.32 -1.25
C TYR A 40 -1.53 -3.66 -0.52
N LEU A 41 -1.74 -3.61 0.80
CA LEU A 41 -1.97 -4.79 1.62
C LEU A 41 -3.46 -4.87 1.95
N VAL A 42 -4.11 -5.96 1.54
CA VAL A 42 -5.48 -6.25 1.94
C VAL A 42 -5.44 -6.99 3.29
N VAL A 43 -5.99 -6.37 4.33
CA VAL A 43 -5.99 -6.89 5.69
C VAL A 43 -7.40 -7.18 6.13
N LYS A 44 -7.68 -8.42 6.54
CA LYS A 44 -8.94 -8.80 7.18
C LYS A 44 -8.88 -8.53 8.67
N VAL A 45 -9.84 -7.78 9.19
CA VAL A 45 -10.03 -7.60 10.63
C VAL A 45 -10.81 -8.79 11.17
N VAL A 46 -10.12 -9.66 11.91
CA VAL A 46 -10.71 -10.86 12.50
C VAL A 46 -11.78 -10.45 13.52
N GLY A 47 -12.93 -11.10 13.48
CA GLY A 47 -14.05 -10.85 14.40
C GLY A 47 -15.03 -9.76 13.96
N THR A 48 -14.71 -8.92 12.97
CA THR A 48 -15.65 -7.91 12.44
C THR A 48 -16.14 -8.21 11.03
N GLY A 49 -15.42 -9.08 10.30
CA GLY A 49 -15.71 -9.35 8.87
C GLY A 49 -15.27 -8.23 7.93
N THR A 50 -14.63 -7.18 8.45
CA THR A 50 -14.20 -6.00 7.69
C THR A 50 -12.86 -6.26 6.99
N TYR A 51 -12.69 -5.69 5.80
CA TYR A 51 -11.41 -5.64 5.10
C TYR A 51 -10.93 -4.19 4.99
N VAL A 52 -9.62 -3.99 5.15
CA VAL A 52 -8.98 -2.68 5.04
C VAL A 52 -7.85 -2.78 4.01
N ILE A 53 -7.75 -1.78 3.13
CA ILE A 53 -6.63 -1.64 2.21
C ILE A 53 -5.62 -0.70 2.86
N CYS A 54 -4.42 -1.21 3.13
CA CYS A 54 -3.32 -0.42 3.65
C CYS A 54 -2.38 -0.06 2.51
N VAL A 55 -2.17 1.24 2.28
CA VAL A 55 -1.21 1.75 1.31
C VAL A 55 0.10 2.03 2.04
N VAL A 56 1.17 1.34 1.65
CA VAL A 56 2.47 1.42 2.35
C VAL A 56 3.59 1.61 1.34
N PRO A 57 4.60 2.44 1.61
CA PRO A 57 5.82 2.46 0.81
C PRO A 57 6.50 1.09 0.76
N SER A 58 7.15 0.78 -0.36
CA SER A 58 7.70 -0.55 -0.61
C SER A 58 8.98 -0.83 0.18
N ASP A 59 9.75 0.22 0.47
CA ASP A 59 10.98 0.19 1.27
C ASP A 59 10.73 -0.08 2.77
N HIS A 60 9.50 0.12 3.25
CA HIS A 60 9.13 -0.19 4.62
C HIS A 60 8.62 -1.63 4.77
N ARG A 61 9.10 -2.32 5.81
CA ARG A 61 8.52 -3.60 6.24
C ARG A 61 7.26 -3.33 7.08
N SER A 62 6.10 -3.69 6.55
CA SER A 62 4.85 -3.60 7.30
C SER A 62 4.88 -4.58 8.48
N SER A 63 4.66 -4.05 9.69
CA SER A 63 4.50 -4.86 10.89
C SER A 63 3.02 -5.03 11.18
N THR A 64 2.55 -6.27 11.28
CA THR A 64 1.17 -6.59 11.70
C THR A 64 0.83 -6.01 13.07
N ARG A 65 1.83 -5.78 13.92
CA ARG A 65 1.68 -5.12 15.23
C ARG A 65 1.40 -3.63 15.08
N LYS A 66 2.18 -2.93 14.25
CA LYS A 66 1.95 -1.51 13.97
C LYS A 66 0.59 -1.32 13.30
N LEU A 67 0.25 -2.17 12.33
CA LEU A 67 -1.06 -2.14 11.66
C LEU A 67 -2.22 -2.36 12.64
N ALA A 68 -2.15 -3.37 13.52
CA ALA A 68 -3.19 -3.60 14.52
C ALA A 68 -3.37 -2.41 15.46
N ASN A 69 -2.27 -1.79 15.91
CA ASN A 69 -2.32 -0.61 16.77
C ASN A 69 -2.91 0.61 16.04
N THR A 70 -2.50 0.87 14.78
CA THR A 70 -3.03 1.98 13.97
C THR A 70 -4.52 1.84 13.69
N LEU A 71 -4.99 0.61 13.49
CA LEU A 71 -6.40 0.32 13.22
C LEU A 71 -7.24 0.19 14.51
N SER A 72 -6.64 0.42 15.69
CA SER A 72 -7.28 0.22 17.01
C SER A 72 -7.93 -1.15 17.17
N ILE A 73 -7.37 -2.17 16.52
CA ILE A 73 -7.88 -3.54 16.59
C ILE A 73 -7.34 -4.16 17.87
N SER A 74 -8.23 -4.43 18.84
CA SER A 74 -7.89 -5.23 20.01
C SER A 74 -7.41 -6.60 19.54
N ARG A 75 -6.14 -6.89 19.79
CA ARG A 75 -5.61 -8.24 19.64
C ARG A 75 -6.28 -9.07 20.73
N ARG A 76 -7.22 -9.93 20.37
CA ARG A 76 -7.56 -11.05 21.26
C ARG A 76 -6.34 -11.96 21.28
N ASP A 77 -5.82 -12.16 22.49
CA ASP A 77 -4.73 -13.08 22.81
C ASP A 77 -5.06 -14.51 22.37
#